data_AF-A0A7W0ZI23-F1
#
_entry.id   AF-A0A7W0ZI23-F1
#
_cell.length_a   1.000
_cell.length_b   1.000
_cell.length_c   1.000
_cell.angle_alpha   90.00
_cell.angle_beta   90.00
_cell.angle_gamma   90.00
#
_symmetry.space_group_name_H-M   'P 1'
#
loop_
_entity.id
_entity.type
_entity.pdbx_description
1 polymer ?
#
loop_
_entity_poly.entity_id
_entity_poly.type
_entity_poly.pdbx_seq_one_letter_code
_entity_poly.pdbx_strand_id
1 'polypeptide(L)'
;MTLTRRTFVSATAGGAALLAAGCGDDEEKPRGGTSGGDLDVVNYALTLEFLEEDFYEAVVSSGVLSGREAELAEKILDNESEHVLALSSVAKDLGKPVGRPATDFDSVLSGGRDRVIRVAADLEGTGAGAYLAEAAKITSDEILASALAIHTVEARHASILNLLAGRSPVPDGAFATPIERGEVQRRIERFLV
;
A
#
# COMPACT_ATOMS: atom_id res chain seq x y z
N MET A 1 -18.00 -25.27 -5.51
CA MET A 1 -18.38 -24.01 -4.82
C MET A 1 -17.11 -23.40 -4.27
N THR A 2 -16.54 -22.45 -4.99
CA THR A 2 -15.34 -21.69 -4.66
C THR A 2 -15.72 -20.57 -3.70
N LEU A 3 -15.14 -20.58 -2.50
CA LEU A 3 -15.32 -19.54 -1.48
C LEU A 3 -14.40 -18.35 -1.81
N THR A 4 -15.00 -17.22 -2.19
CA THR A 4 -14.29 -15.96 -2.47
C THR A 4 -14.16 -15.13 -1.17
N ARG A 5 -13.08 -14.36 -1.02
CA ARG A 5 -12.69 -13.51 0.12
C ARG A 5 -13.66 -12.37 0.51
N ARG A 6 -14.95 -12.45 0.16
CA ARG A 6 -15.98 -11.43 0.39
C ARG A 6 -16.73 -11.58 1.73
N THR A 7 -16.13 -12.19 2.74
CA THR A 7 -16.80 -12.37 4.05
C THR A 7 -15.86 -12.09 5.21
N PHE A 8 -15.37 -10.85 5.29
CA PHE A 8 -14.68 -10.38 6.50
C PHE A 8 -15.18 -9.04 7.07
N VAL A 9 -16.34 -8.51 6.63
CA VAL A 9 -16.94 -7.30 7.26
C VAL A 9 -18.45 -7.48 7.51
N SER A 10 -18.81 -8.54 8.23
CA SER A 10 -20.17 -8.67 8.79
C SER A 10 -20.20 -9.62 9.99
N ALA A 11 -19.35 -9.35 10.98
CA ALA A 11 -19.40 -10.09 12.24
C ALA A 11 -18.98 -9.22 13.43
N THR A 12 -19.84 -8.28 13.85
CA THR A 12 -20.02 -7.93 15.27
C THR A 12 -21.40 -7.36 15.52
N ALA A 13 -22.40 -8.25 15.54
CA ALA A 13 -23.60 -8.05 16.34
C ALA A 13 -23.69 -9.24 17.32
N GLY A 14 -23.25 -9.02 18.56
CA GLY A 14 -23.59 -9.84 19.72
C GLY A 14 -22.67 -11.02 20.07
N GLY A 15 -22.19 -11.04 21.31
CA GLY A 15 -21.85 -12.28 22.02
C GLY A 15 -20.48 -12.29 22.72
N ALA A 16 -20.49 -12.04 24.03
CA ALA A 16 -19.34 -12.06 24.92
C ALA A 16 -18.83 -13.48 25.25
N ALA A 17 -17.52 -13.61 25.54
CA ALA A 17 -16.99 -14.61 26.48
C ALA A 17 -15.72 -14.07 27.17
N LEU A 18 -15.80 -14.01 28.50
CA LEU A 18 -14.84 -13.51 29.47
C LEU A 18 -13.67 -14.47 29.72
N LEU A 19 -12.45 -13.94 29.92
CA LEU A 19 -11.49 -14.47 30.90
C LEU A 19 -10.80 -13.30 31.63
N ALA A 20 -10.66 -13.44 32.94
CA ALA A 20 -10.45 -12.37 33.91
C ALA A 20 -9.00 -12.26 34.42
N ALA A 21 -8.75 -11.10 35.04
CA ALA A 21 -7.82 -10.82 36.14
C ALA A 21 -6.33 -10.55 35.81
N GLY A 22 -6.04 -9.27 35.59
CA GLY A 22 -4.78 -8.62 35.95
C GLY A 22 -5.08 -7.23 36.51
N CYS A 23 -4.89 -7.03 37.82
CA CYS A 23 -4.99 -5.72 38.45
C CYS A 23 -3.77 -4.87 38.04
N GLY A 24 -4.01 -3.86 37.22
CA GLY A 24 -3.13 -2.74 36.98
C GLY A 24 -4.01 -1.55 36.67
N ASP A 25 -4.12 -0.62 37.61
CA ASP A 25 -4.73 0.69 37.40
C ASP A 25 -3.82 1.49 36.47
N ASP A 26 -3.86 1.19 35.18
CA ASP A 26 -3.43 2.13 34.15
C ASP A 26 -4.68 2.82 33.67
N GLU A 27 -4.80 4.11 34.00
CA GLU A 27 -5.78 5.00 33.39
C GLU A 27 -5.71 4.80 31.87
N GLU A 28 -6.77 4.25 31.27
CA GLU A 28 -6.97 4.34 29.83
C GLU A 28 -7.06 5.82 29.50
N LYS A 29 -5.91 6.41 29.15
CA LYS A 29 -5.89 7.70 28.48
C LYS A 29 -6.78 7.53 27.26
N PRO A 30 -7.83 8.35 27.09
CA PRO A 30 -8.60 8.30 25.87
C PRO A 30 -7.61 8.64 24.75
N ARG A 31 -7.34 7.68 23.86
CA ARG A 31 -6.69 7.98 22.58
C ARG A 31 -7.71 8.77 21.77
N GLY A 32 -7.83 10.05 22.09
CA GLY A 32 -8.53 11.05 21.29
C GLY A 32 -7.74 11.28 20.01
N GLY A 33 -7.73 10.30 19.12
CA GLY A 33 -7.27 10.44 17.75
C GLY A 33 -8.29 11.30 17.02
N THR A 34 -7.94 12.54 16.74
CA THR A 34 -8.75 13.37 15.85
C THR A 34 -8.76 12.72 14.49
N SER A 35 -9.93 12.56 13.86
CA SER A 35 -10.10 12.04 12.49
C SER A 35 -9.16 12.69 11.46
N GLY A 36 -8.68 13.91 11.72
CA GLY A 36 -7.69 14.60 10.88
C GLY A 36 -6.30 13.94 10.82
N GLY A 37 -5.88 13.19 11.85
CA GLY A 37 -4.59 12.48 11.85
C GLY A 37 -4.61 11.24 10.97
N ASP A 38 -5.63 10.40 11.14
CA ASP A 38 -5.82 9.21 10.31
C ASP A 38 -6.15 9.59 8.86
N LEU A 39 -6.92 10.68 8.63
CA LEU A 39 -7.17 11.19 7.28
C LEU A 39 -5.87 11.61 6.57
N ASP A 40 -4.93 12.25 7.26
CA ASP A 40 -3.64 12.62 6.67
C ASP A 40 -2.84 11.39 6.25
N VAL A 41 -2.80 10.34 7.10
CA VAL A 41 -2.14 9.07 6.76
C VAL A 41 -2.82 8.41 5.57
N VAL A 42 -4.15 8.32 5.56
CA VAL A 42 -4.91 7.70 4.47
C VAL A 42 -4.74 8.46 3.16
N ASN A 43 -4.79 9.79 3.19
CA ASN A 43 -4.56 10.61 1.99
C ASN A 43 -3.12 10.51 1.48
N TYR A 44 -2.15 10.39 2.38
CA TYR A 44 -0.76 10.16 2.00
C TYR A 44 -0.61 8.80 1.30
N ALA A 45 -1.14 7.72 1.90
CA ALA A 45 -1.13 6.40 1.28
C ALA A 45 -1.85 6.40 -0.08
N LEU A 46 -3.04 6.99 -0.16
CA LEU A 46 -3.81 7.09 -1.40
C LEU A 46 -3.06 7.82 -2.53
N THR A 47 -2.17 8.75 -2.20
CA THR A 47 -1.32 9.41 -3.20
C THR A 47 -0.32 8.44 -3.84
N LEU A 48 0.22 7.50 -3.04
CA LEU A 48 1.15 6.48 -3.53
C LEU A 48 0.42 5.43 -4.37
N GLU A 49 -0.73 4.95 -3.89
CA GLU A 49 -1.55 3.98 -4.63
C GLU A 49 -2.01 4.53 -5.99
N PHE A 50 -2.35 5.82 -6.07
CA PHE A 50 -2.64 6.44 -7.35
C PHE A 50 -1.46 6.43 -8.31
N LEU A 51 -0.26 6.67 -7.80
CA LEU A 51 0.96 6.66 -8.59
C LEU A 51 1.29 5.24 -9.08
N GLU A 52 1.13 4.23 -8.23
CA GLU A 52 1.37 2.83 -8.56
C GLU A 52 0.33 2.29 -9.53
N GLU A 53 -0.95 2.61 -9.35
CA GLU A 53 -2.02 2.30 -10.30
C GLU A 53 -1.72 2.93 -11.68
N ASP A 54 -1.43 4.24 -11.74
CA ASP A 54 -1.07 4.92 -13.00
C ASP A 54 0.16 4.27 -13.66
N PHE A 55 1.16 3.86 -12.87
CA PHE A 55 2.35 3.17 -13.37
C PHE A 55 1.99 1.84 -14.04
N TYR A 56 1.20 1.00 -13.37
CA TYR A 56 0.84 -0.29 -13.94
C TYR A 56 -0.14 -0.18 -15.11
N GLU A 57 -1.06 0.79 -15.09
CA GLU A 57 -1.90 1.10 -16.26
C GLU A 57 -1.02 1.43 -17.48
N ALA A 58 0.01 2.27 -17.29
CA ALA A 58 0.95 2.63 -18.34
C ALA A 58 1.79 1.42 -18.82
N VAL A 59 2.27 0.59 -17.89
CA VAL A 59 3.03 -0.63 -18.21
C VAL A 59 2.20 -1.62 -19.02
N VAL A 60 1.00 -1.95 -18.55
CA VAL A 60 0.08 -2.88 -19.23
C VAL A 60 -0.29 -2.34 -20.61
N SER A 61 -0.65 -1.06 -20.71
CA SER A 61 -1.03 -0.44 -21.98
C SER A 61 0.10 -0.38 -23.00
N SER A 62 1.35 -0.24 -22.54
CA SER A 62 2.52 -0.15 -23.42
C SER A 62 2.87 -1.47 -24.13
N GLY A 63 2.47 -2.61 -23.55
CA GLY A 63 2.90 -3.94 -24.03
C GLY A 63 4.41 -4.21 -23.90
N VAL A 64 5.13 -3.43 -23.07
CA VAL A 64 6.58 -3.59 -22.85
C VAL A 64 6.94 -4.90 -22.15
N LEU A 65 6.01 -5.44 -21.34
CA LEU A 65 6.11 -6.76 -20.72
C LEU A 65 5.30 -7.78 -21.52
N SER A 66 5.69 -9.05 -21.45
CA SER A 66 5.03 -10.12 -22.19
C SER A 66 4.94 -11.43 -21.40
N GLY A 67 4.04 -12.31 -21.83
CA GLY A 67 3.82 -13.60 -21.18
C GLY A 67 3.53 -13.45 -19.68
N ARG A 68 4.22 -14.23 -18.85
CA ARG A 68 4.01 -14.26 -17.40
C ARG A 68 4.30 -12.93 -16.69
N GLU A 69 5.09 -12.06 -17.29
CA GLU A 69 5.39 -10.74 -16.71
C GLU A 69 4.26 -9.75 -16.97
N ALA A 70 3.61 -9.83 -18.14
CA ALA A 70 2.39 -9.07 -18.41
C ALA A 70 1.25 -9.53 -17.50
N GLU A 71 1.04 -10.85 -17.38
CA GLU A 71 0.04 -11.41 -16.45
C GLU A 71 0.29 -11.01 -14.99
N LEU A 72 1.56 -10.91 -14.59
CA LEU A 72 1.93 -10.42 -13.26
C LEU A 72 1.58 -8.93 -13.12
N ALA A 73 1.96 -8.09 -14.08
CA ALA A 73 1.66 -6.66 -14.04
C ALA A 73 0.16 -6.36 -14.04
N GLU A 74 -0.64 -7.09 -14.80
CA GLU A 74 -2.11 -7.00 -14.78
C GLU A 74 -2.68 -7.35 -13.40
N LYS A 75 -2.13 -8.40 -12.77
CA LYS A 75 -2.58 -8.80 -11.43
C LYS A 75 -2.18 -7.79 -10.34
N ILE A 76 -1.02 -7.16 -10.48
CA ILE A 76 -0.60 -6.09 -9.56
C ILE A 76 -1.49 -4.86 -9.78
N LEU A 77 -1.75 -4.47 -11.03
CA LEU A 77 -2.71 -3.42 -11.36
C LEU A 77 -4.08 -3.64 -10.69
N ASP A 78 -4.62 -4.87 -10.77
CA ASP A 78 -5.87 -5.21 -10.10
C ASP A 78 -5.81 -5.00 -8.57
N ASN A 79 -4.64 -5.23 -7.94
CA ASN A 79 -4.45 -5.00 -6.51
C ASN A 79 -4.37 -3.51 -6.20
N GLU A 80 -3.61 -2.73 -6.97
CA GLU A 80 -3.50 -1.29 -6.78
C GLU A 80 -4.84 -0.59 -6.97
N SER A 81 -5.63 -1.00 -7.96
CA SER A 81 -7.00 -0.48 -8.13
C SER A 81 -7.91 -0.82 -6.94
N GLU A 82 -7.76 -2.01 -6.32
CA GLU A 82 -8.49 -2.36 -5.10
C GLU A 82 -8.02 -1.53 -3.89
N HIS A 83 -6.72 -1.26 -3.76
CA HIS A 83 -6.16 -0.38 -2.73
C HIS A 83 -6.67 1.06 -2.87
N VAL A 84 -6.59 1.64 -4.07
CA VAL A 84 -7.12 2.97 -4.40
C VAL A 84 -8.60 3.07 -4.03
N LEU A 85 -9.41 2.07 -4.39
CA LEU A 85 -10.83 2.04 -4.07
C LEU A 85 -11.08 2.03 -2.56
N ALA A 86 -10.36 1.16 -1.84
CA ALA A 86 -10.49 1.02 -0.39
C ALA A 86 -10.10 2.32 0.34
N LEU A 87 -8.91 2.87 0.05
CA LEU A 87 -8.43 4.11 0.68
C LEU A 87 -9.28 5.31 0.29
N SER A 88 -9.75 5.39 -0.97
CA SER A 88 -10.69 6.43 -1.39
C SER A 88 -12.00 6.40 -0.61
N SER A 89 -12.49 5.19 -0.26
CA SER A 89 -13.68 5.06 0.59
C SER A 89 -13.39 5.56 1.99
N VAL A 90 -12.32 5.08 2.63
CA VAL A 90 -11.94 5.48 3.99
C VAL A 90 -11.69 7.00 4.06
N ALA A 91 -11.02 7.58 3.06
CA ALA A 91 -10.76 9.02 3.00
C ALA A 91 -12.05 9.84 2.91
N LYS A 92 -13.08 9.37 2.21
CA LYS A 92 -14.40 10.03 2.14
C LYS A 92 -15.13 9.97 3.48
N ASP A 93 -15.03 8.85 4.17
CA ASP A 93 -15.67 8.68 5.48
C ASP A 93 -15.02 9.56 6.56
N LEU A 94 -13.70 9.74 6.47
CA LEU A 94 -12.94 10.59 7.39
C LEU A 94 -12.96 12.08 7.01
N GLY A 95 -13.15 12.42 5.73
CA GLY A 95 -13.17 13.80 5.25
C GLY A 95 -13.05 13.94 3.72
N LYS A 96 -12.14 14.81 3.28
CA LYS A 96 -11.92 15.07 1.85
C LYS A 96 -10.76 14.20 1.34
N PRO A 97 -11.00 13.31 0.34
CA PRO A 97 -9.93 12.60 -0.34
C PRO A 97 -8.96 13.54 -1.05
N VAL A 98 -7.69 13.15 -1.07
CA VAL A 98 -6.69 13.78 -1.92
C VAL A 98 -7.07 13.61 -3.40
N GLY A 99 -6.68 14.57 -4.23
CA GLY A 99 -6.81 14.43 -5.68
C GLY A 99 -5.73 13.51 -6.24
N ARG A 100 -6.05 12.82 -7.35
CA ARG A 100 -5.05 12.02 -8.08
C ARG A 100 -3.94 12.95 -8.61
N PRO A 101 -2.65 12.68 -8.33
CA PRO A 101 -1.55 13.41 -8.94
C PRO A 101 -1.47 13.14 -10.44
N ALA A 102 -0.90 14.07 -11.22
CA ALA A 102 -0.56 13.77 -12.60
C ALA A 102 0.81 13.06 -12.64
N THR A 103 0.92 12.02 -13.46
CA THR A 103 2.10 11.17 -13.55
C THR A 103 2.64 11.09 -14.99
N ASP A 104 3.95 10.85 -15.12
CA ASP A 104 4.63 10.59 -16.39
C ASP A 104 5.65 9.44 -16.24
N PHE A 105 5.42 8.37 -17.01
CA PHE A 105 6.27 7.18 -17.05
C PHE A 105 6.89 6.92 -18.43
N ASP A 106 6.78 7.83 -19.40
CA ASP A 106 7.29 7.63 -20.77
C ASP A 106 8.79 7.33 -20.78
N SER A 107 9.55 8.05 -19.94
CA SER A 107 10.98 7.82 -19.80
C SER A 107 11.29 6.44 -19.23
N VAL A 108 10.41 5.86 -18.40
CA VAL A 108 10.57 4.51 -17.84
C VAL A 108 10.27 3.46 -18.90
N LEU A 109 9.14 3.61 -19.59
CA LEU A 109 8.67 2.67 -20.62
C LEU A 109 9.66 2.58 -21.80
N SER A 110 10.19 3.72 -22.26
CA SER A 110 11.22 3.77 -23.31
C SER A 110 12.53 3.10 -22.92
N GLY A 111 12.77 2.88 -21.62
CA GLY A 111 13.91 2.12 -21.11
C GLY A 111 13.77 0.59 -21.24
N GLY A 112 12.62 0.10 -21.71
CA GLY A 112 12.33 -1.31 -21.94
C GLY A 112 12.11 -2.12 -20.66
N ARG A 113 11.90 -3.43 -20.85
CA ARG A 113 11.54 -4.41 -19.81
C ARG A 113 12.35 -4.24 -18.52
N ASP A 114 13.67 -4.23 -18.62
CA ASP A 114 14.54 -4.21 -17.45
C ASP A 114 14.45 -2.92 -16.64
N ARG A 115 14.23 -1.78 -17.31
CA ARG A 115 13.97 -0.49 -16.64
C ARG A 115 12.64 -0.55 -15.91
N VAL A 116 11.59 -1.03 -16.58
CA VAL A 116 10.24 -1.17 -16.02
C VAL A 116 10.24 -2.05 -14.78
N ILE A 117 10.79 -3.26 -14.86
CA ILE A 117 10.82 -4.20 -13.73
C ILE A 117 11.61 -3.65 -12.54
N ARG A 118 12.74 -2.95 -12.77
CA ARG A 118 13.49 -2.32 -11.67
C ARG A 118 12.70 -1.18 -11.02
N VAL A 119 12.03 -0.35 -11.82
CA VAL A 119 11.21 0.75 -11.30
C VAL A 119 10.01 0.20 -10.52
N ALA A 120 9.35 -0.83 -11.04
CA ALA A 120 8.28 -1.53 -10.34
C ALA A 120 8.76 -2.03 -8.96
N ALA A 121 9.87 -2.77 -8.92
CA ALA A 121 10.44 -3.25 -7.65
C ALA A 121 10.77 -2.11 -6.66
N ASP A 122 11.24 -0.97 -7.17
CA ASP A 122 11.59 0.20 -6.35
C ASP A 122 10.33 0.94 -5.82
N LEU A 123 9.26 1.04 -6.62
CA LEU A 123 7.99 1.65 -6.23
C LEU A 123 7.32 0.84 -5.12
N GLU A 124 7.08 -0.44 -5.37
CA GLU A 124 6.46 -1.39 -4.42
C GLU A 124 7.21 -1.46 -3.08
N GLY A 125 8.54 -1.50 -3.15
CA GLY A 125 9.37 -1.45 -1.94
C GLY A 125 9.25 -0.12 -1.20
N THR A 126 9.03 0.97 -1.93
CA THR A 126 8.77 2.31 -1.38
C THR A 126 7.38 2.40 -0.76
N GLY A 127 6.34 1.89 -1.41
CA GLY A 127 4.98 1.75 -0.88
C GLY A 127 4.96 0.94 0.42
N ALA A 128 5.53 -0.26 0.40
CA ALA A 128 5.65 -1.11 1.60
C ALA A 128 6.36 -0.38 2.77
N GLY A 129 7.48 0.28 2.51
CA GLY A 129 8.21 1.03 3.53
C GLY A 129 7.46 2.27 4.04
N ALA A 130 6.67 2.93 3.18
CA ALA A 130 5.84 4.07 3.54
C ALA A 130 4.71 3.67 4.50
N TYR A 131 3.98 2.59 4.20
CA TYR A 131 2.97 2.06 5.12
C TYR A 131 3.55 1.73 6.49
N LEU A 132 4.73 1.12 6.53
CA LEU A 132 5.40 0.79 7.78
C LEU A 132 5.78 2.05 8.59
N ALA A 133 6.26 3.11 7.94
CA ALA A 133 6.60 4.37 8.59
C ALA A 133 5.37 5.08 9.18
N GLU A 134 4.22 4.96 8.52
CA GLU A 134 2.98 5.61 8.93
C GLU A 134 2.17 4.80 9.95
N ALA A 135 2.42 3.49 10.08
CA ALA A 135 1.65 2.60 10.94
C ALA A 135 1.51 3.11 12.40
N ALA A 136 2.59 3.66 12.97
CA ALA A 136 2.57 4.17 14.34
C ALA A 136 1.78 5.48 14.52
N LYS A 137 1.38 6.15 13.43
CA LYS A 137 0.63 7.40 13.44
C LYS A 137 -0.88 7.17 13.34
N ILE A 138 -1.29 5.96 12.97
CA ILE A 138 -2.70 5.57 12.84
C ILE A 138 -3.29 5.33 14.23
N THR A 139 -4.45 5.93 14.50
CA THR A 139 -5.14 5.84 15.80
C THR A 139 -6.32 4.87 15.78
N SER A 140 -6.97 4.68 14.63
CA SER A 140 -8.01 3.68 14.43
C SER A 140 -7.44 2.28 14.22
N ASP A 141 -7.85 1.32 15.05
CA ASP A 141 -7.45 -0.08 14.93
C ASP A 141 -7.89 -0.70 13.59
N GLU A 142 -9.03 -0.29 13.04
CA GLU A 142 -9.54 -0.76 11.74
C GLU A 142 -8.68 -0.27 10.58
N ILE A 143 -8.29 1.01 10.62
CA ILE A 143 -7.40 1.61 9.61
C ILE A 143 -6.01 1.00 9.73
N LEU A 144 -5.51 0.78 10.95
CA LEU A 144 -4.21 0.14 11.17
C LEU A 144 -4.22 -1.29 10.62
N ALA A 145 -5.26 -2.07 10.90
CA ALA A 145 -5.40 -3.42 10.35
C ALA A 145 -5.41 -3.42 8.81
N SER A 146 -6.09 -2.46 8.20
CA SER A 146 -6.14 -2.29 6.75
C SER A 146 -4.78 -1.89 6.16
N ALA A 147 -4.09 -0.92 6.77
CA ALA A 147 -2.75 -0.49 6.39
C ALA A 147 -1.73 -1.63 6.49
N LEU A 148 -1.79 -2.45 7.54
CA LEU A 148 -0.95 -3.64 7.68
C LEU A 148 -1.26 -4.70 6.61
N ALA A 149 -2.53 -4.85 6.22
CA ALA A 149 -2.90 -5.77 5.15
C ALA A 149 -2.27 -5.34 3.82
N ILE A 150 -2.39 -4.07 3.44
CA ILE A 150 -1.79 -3.51 2.21
C ILE A 150 -0.27 -3.62 2.27
N HIS A 151 0.38 -3.18 3.36
CA HIS A 151 1.83 -3.31 3.55
C HIS A 151 2.39 -4.70 3.21
N THR A 152 1.71 -5.77 3.62
CA THR A 152 2.16 -7.14 3.34
C THR A 152 1.97 -7.56 1.88
N VAL A 153 1.03 -6.96 1.17
CA VAL A 153 0.80 -7.17 -0.27
C VAL A 153 1.89 -6.46 -1.07
N GLU A 154 2.14 -5.17 -0.82
CA GLU A 154 3.24 -4.38 -1.39
C GLU A 154 4.59 -5.10 -1.26
N ALA A 155 4.89 -5.60 -0.05
CA ALA A 155 6.14 -6.32 0.20
C ALA A 155 6.28 -7.60 -0.64
N ARG A 156 5.17 -8.25 -0.99
CA ARG A 156 5.17 -9.47 -1.83
C ARG A 156 5.31 -9.14 -3.31
N HIS A 157 4.67 -8.06 -3.76
CA HIS A 157 4.89 -7.52 -5.10
C HIS A 157 6.36 -7.12 -5.28
N ALA A 158 6.91 -6.34 -4.34
CA ALA A 158 8.32 -5.98 -4.31
C ALA A 158 9.24 -7.23 -4.34
N SER A 159 8.92 -8.28 -3.57
CA SER A 159 9.71 -9.52 -3.55
C SER A 159 9.76 -10.22 -4.92
N ILE A 160 8.61 -10.41 -5.58
CA ILE A 160 8.59 -11.06 -6.90
C ILE A 160 9.25 -10.19 -7.98
N LEU A 161 9.09 -8.87 -7.93
CA LEU A 161 9.71 -7.94 -8.87
C LEU A 161 11.22 -7.84 -8.67
N ASN A 162 11.70 -7.91 -7.42
CA ASN A 162 13.13 -8.02 -7.15
C ASN A 162 13.72 -9.29 -7.79
N LEU A 163 13.03 -10.43 -7.71
CA LEU A 163 13.48 -11.65 -8.39
C LEU A 163 13.58 -11.44 -9.92
N LEU A 164 12.58 -10.81 -10.54
CA LEU A 164 12.58 -10.50 -11.97
C LEU A 164 13.65 -9.47 -12.36
N ALA A 165 14.01 -8.58 -11.44
CA ALA A 165 15.07 -7.59 -11.59
C ALA A 165 16.48 -8.17 -11.40
N GLY A 166 16.62 -9.46 -11.08
CA GLY A 166 17.89 -10.09 -10.75
C GLY A 166 18.45 -9.69 -9.39
N ARG A 167 17.59 -9.19 -8.49
CA ARG A 167 17.90 -8.86 -7.08
C ARG A 167 17.41 -9.98 -6.16
N SER A 168 17.83 -9.95 -4.90
CA SER A 168 17.31 -10.88 -3.90
C SER A 168 15.82 -10.62 -3.63
N PRO A 169 14.94 -11.64 -3.70
CA PRO A 169 13.56 -11.52 -3.24
C PRO A 169 13.43 -11.58 -1.71
N VAL A 170 14.53 -11.89 -1.02
CA VAL A 170 14.63 -11.91 0.45
C VAL A 170 15.26 -10.59 0.90
N PRO A 171 14.61 -9.84 1.80
CA PRO A 171 15.15 -8.59 2.34
C PRO A 171 16.48 -8.78 3.07
N ASP A 172 17.27 -7.71 3.15
CA ASP A 172 18.46 -7.67 3.99
C ASP A 172 18.04 -7.52 5.46
N GLY A 173 18.29 -8.57 6.26
CA GLY A 173 17.98 -8.58 7.69
C GLY A 173 16.60 -9.14 8.03
N ALA A 174 16.29 -9.15 9.34
CA ALA A 174 15.09 -9.79 9.87
C ALA A 174 13.87 -8.86 10.00
N PHE A 175 14.05 -7.56 9.78
CA PHE A 175 13.02 -6.54 9.98
C PHE A 175 12.90 -5.65 8.74
N ALA A 176 11.67 -5.37 8.33
CA ALA A 176 11.40 -4.40 7.28
C ALA A 176 11.86 -2.99 7.72
N THR A 177 12.33 -2.19 6.76
CA THR A 177 12.83 -0.84 7.03
C THR A 177 11.77 0.19 6.65
N PRO A 178 11.34 1.08 7.57
CA PRO A 178 10.40 2.15 7.24
C PRO A 178 11.06 3.17 6.32
N ILE A 179 10.28 3.77 5.42
CA ILE A 179 10.72 4.84 4.52
C ILE A 179 9.89 6.07 4.83
N GLU A 180 10.54 7.06 5.47
CA GLU A 180 9.89 8.31 5.85
C GLU A 180 9.45 9.13 4.64
N ARG A 181 8.36 9.91 4.79
CA ARG A 181 7.74 10.69 3.70
C ARG A 181 8.73 11.52 2.88
N GLY A 182 9.75 12.10 3.51
CA GLY A 182 10.77 12.89 2.82
C GLY A 182 11.66 12.06 1.88
N GLU A 183 11.95 10.81 2.20
CA GLU A 183 12.65 9.89 1.31
C GLU A 183 11.71 9.33 0.23
N VAL A 184 10.45 9.02 0.59
CA VAL A 184 9.43 8.64 -0.40
C VAL A 184 9.30 9.71 -1.48
N GLN A 185 9.14 10.97 -1.08
CA GLN A 185 9.05 12.10 -2.00
C GLN A 185 10.23 12.15 -2.98
N ARG A 186 11.47 12.01 -2.47
CA ARG A 186 12.67 12.00 -3.33
C ARG A 186 12.68 10.85 -4.35
N ARG A 187 12.10 9.71 -4.02
CA ARG A 187 12.06 8.55 -4.92
C ARG A 187 11.02 8.71 -6.02
N ILE A 188 9.90 9.34 -5.70
CA ILE A 188 8.74 9.44 -6.59
C ILE A 188 8.66 10.75 -7.37
N GLU A 189 9.34 11.83 -6.93
CA GLU A 189 9.19 13.17 -7.53
C GLU A 189 9.47 13.21 -9.03
N ARG A 190 10.33 12.32 -9.52
CA ARG A 190 10.67 12.20 -10.94
C ARG A 190 9.54 11.68 -11.83
N PHE A 191 8.46 11.19 -11.24
CA PHE A 191 7.29 10.67 -11.95
C PHE A 191 6.09 11.61 -11.88
N LEU A 192 6.18 12.69 -11.11
CA LEU A 192 5.10 13.66 -10.93
C LEU A 192 5.26 14.81 -11.93
N VAL A 193 4.15 15.27 -12.52
CA VAL A 193 4.14 16.36 -13.53
C VAL A 193 3.09 17.43 -13.27
#